data_AF-A0A7V5N1U2-F1
#
_entry.id   AF-A0A7V5N1U2-F1
#
_cell.length_a   1.000
_cell.length_b   1.000
_cell.length_c   1.000
_cell.angle_alpha   90.00
_cell.angle_beta   90.00
_cell.angle_gamma   90.00
#
_symmetry.space_group_name_H-M   'P 1'
#
loop_
_entity.id
_entity.type
_entity.pdbx_description
1 polymer ?
#
loop_
_entity_poly.entity_id
_entity_poly.type
_entity_poly.pdbx_seq_one_letter_code
_entity_poly.pdbx_strand_id
1 'polypeptide(L)' 'MARYTGPRCRLCRREGIKLFLKGERCYTDKCAFERRSYPPGQHG' A
#
# COMPACT_ATOMS: atom_id res chain seq x y z
N MET A 1 11.26 -20.12 4.51
CA MET A 1 10.98 -18.67 4.36
C MET A 1 9.48 -18.46 4.26
N ALA A 2 8.89 -17.62 5.11
CA ALA A 2 7.45 -17.33 5.07
C ALA A 2 7.16 -16.18 4.09
N ARG A 3 6.17 -16.35 3.20
CA ARG A 3 5.71 -15.28 2.30
C ARG A 3 4.66 -14.44 3.01
N TYR A 4 4.73 -13.12 2.83
CA TYR A 4 3.70 -12.22 3.34
C TYR A 4 2.43 -12.28 2.46
N THR A 5 1.33 -12.75 3.05
CA THR A 5 0.01 -12.86 2.38
C THR A 5 -0.96 -11.75 2.79
N GLY A 6 -0.53 -10.82 3.64
CA GLY A 6 -1.36 -9.73 4.13
C GLY A 6 -1.63 -8.61 3.11
N PRO A 7 -2.31 -7.53 3.53
CA PRO A 7 -2.70 -6.44 2.67
C PRO A 7 -1.49 -5.65 2.13
N ARG A 8 -1.13 -5.89 0.87
CA ARG A 8 0.05 -5.29 0.22
C ARG A 8 0.07 -3.76 0.18
N CYS A 9 -1.08 -3.10 -0.01
CA CYS A 9 -1.14 -1.63 0.01
C CYS A 9 -0.91 -1.03 1.40
N ARG A 10 -1.02 -1.82 2.47
CA ARG A 10 -0.64 -1.39 3.83
C ARG A 10 0.86 -1.10 3.90
N LEU A 11 1.67 -1.89 3.18
CA LEU A 11 3.12 -1.73 3.12
C LEU A 11 3.48 -0.42 2.41
N CYS A 12 2.95 -0.17 1.21
CA CYS A 12 3.22 1.10 0.51
C CYS A 12 2.90 2.33 1.36
N ARG A 13 1.78 2.30 2.10
CA ARG A 13 1.36 3.40 2.99
C ARG A 13 2.23 3.56 4.22
N ARG A 14 2.79 2.46 4.74
CA ARG A 14 3.70 2.50 5.90
C ARG A 14 5.09 2.97 5.51
N GLU A 15 5.57 2.56 4.33
CA GLU A 15 6.89 2.95 3.81
C GLU A 15 6.92 4.33 3.15
N GLY A 16 5.76 4.97 2.96
CA GLY A 16 5.68 6.30 2.34
C GLY A 16 6.01 6.33 0.85
N ILE A 17 6.12 5.18 0.19
CA ILE A 17 6.47 5.05 -1.23
C ILE A 17 5.63 3.99 -1.96
N LYS A 18 5.42 4.16 -3.27
CA LYS A 18 4.76 3.13 -4.10
C LYS A 18 5.70 1.95 -4.34
N LEU A 19 5.37 0.81 -3.71
CA LEU A 19 6.08 -0.46 -3.91
C LEU A 19 5.53 -1.31 -5.07
N PHE A 20 4.48 -0.86 -5.75
CA PHE A 20 3.84 -1.55 -6.90
C PHE A 20 3.42 -3.01 -6.69
N LEU A 21 3.20 -3.43 -5.43
CA LEU A 21 2.90 -4.82 -5.06
C LEU A 21 1.54 -5.36 -5.53
N LYS A 22 0.67 -4.52 -6.10
CA LYS A 22 -0.63 -4.92 -6.69
C LYS A 22 -0.67 -4.80 -8.23
N GLY A 23 0.46 -4.60 -8.90
CA GLY A 23 0.52 -4.51 -10.37
C GLY A 23 -0.33 -3.35 -10.90
N GLU A 24 -1.20 -3.64 -11.88
CA GLU A 24 -2.02 -2.66 -12.61
C GLU A 24 -2.80 -1.70 -11.69
N ARG A 25 -3.34 -2.21 -10.57
CA ARG A 25 -4.10 -1.38 -9.62
C ARG A 25 -3.27 -0.22 -9.05
N CYS A 26 -1.94 -0.36 -8.96
CA CYS A 26 -1.07 0.71 -8.44
C CYS A 26 -0.94 1.91 -9.38
N TYR A 27 -1.30 1.76 -10.66
CA TYR A 27 -1.30 2.83 -11.66
C TYR A 27 -2.67 3.50 -11.82
N THR A 28 -3.72 2.92 -11.23
CA THR A 28 -5.07 3.50 -11.21
C THR A 28 -5.29 4.42 -10.01
N ASP A 29 -6.29 5.27 -10.10
CA ASP A 29 -6.87 6.08 -9.01
C ASP A 29 -7.39 5.22 -7.82
N LYS A 30 -7.64 3.92 -8.05
CA LYS A 30 -8.02 2.95 -7.01
C LYS A 30 -6.86 2.48 -6.14
N CYS A 31 -5.64 3.00 -6.35
CA CYS A 31 -4.49 2.74 -5.50
C CYS A 31 -4.72 3.32 -4.10
N ALA A 32 -4.54 2.50 -3.06
CA ALA A 32 -4.78 2.98 -1.70
C ALA A 32 -3.72 3.99 -1.22
N PHE A 33 -2.53 3.98 -1.84
CA PHE A 33 -1.48 4.96 -1.55
C PHE A 33 -1.89 6.33 -2.07
N GLU A 34 -2.27 6.46 -3.35
CA GLU A 34 -2.77 7.72 -3.94
C GLU A 34 -3.89 8.36 -3.12
N ARG A 35 -4.85 7.55 -2.65
CA ARG A 35 -5.98 8.05 -1.88
C ARG A 35 -5.66 8.36 -0.42
N ARG A 36 -4.62 7.74 0.14
CA ARG A 36 -4.27 7.77 1.57
C ARG A 36 -2.76 7.60 1.73
N SER A 37 -1.99 8.64 1.43
CA SER A 37 -0.52 8.64 1.48
C SER A 37 0.04 8.74 2.91
N TYR A 38 -0.74 8.31 3.91
CA TYR A 38 -0.38 8.34 5.32
C TYR A 38 -0.34 6.91 5.90
N PRO A 39 0.41 6.70 7.00
CA PRO A 39 0.54 5.37 7.61
C PRO A 39 -0.82 4.74 7.97
N PRO A 40 -0.94 3.41 7.92
CA PRO A 40 -2.16 2.73 8.35
C PRO A 40 -2.25 2.66 9.88
N GLY A 41 -3.35 3.10 10.49
CA GLY A 41 -3.58 2.99 11.93
C GLY A 41 -4.67 3.94 12.42
N GLN A 42 -4.89 4.01 13.73
CA GLN A 42 -5.82 4.98 14.33
C GLN A 42 -5.27 6.42 14.29
N HIS A 43 -3.95 6.57 14.37
CA HIS A 43 -3.24 7.87 14.27
C HIS A 43 -2.65 8.11 12.88
N GLY A 44 -3.09 7.31 11.91
CA GLY A 44 -2.58 7.27 10.57
C GLY A 44 -3.42 8.11 9.64
#